data_AF-A0A2N4XNB0-F1
#
_entry.id   AF-A0A2N4XNB0-F1
#
_cell.length_a   1.000
_cell.length_b   1.000
_cell.length_c   1.000
_cell.angle_alpha   90.00
_cell.angle_beta   90.00
_cell.angle_gamma   90.00
#
_symmetry.space_group_name_H-M   'P 1'
#
loop_
_entity.id
_entity.type
_entity.pdbx_description
1 polymer ?
#
loop_
_entity_poly.entity_id
_entity_poly.type
_entity_poly.pdbx_seq_one_letter_code
_entity_poly.pdbx_strand_id
1 'polypeptide(L)'
;MTVFVFDSEAASLAVCADPAAALQGRAVADLRAQRWLFFGVDGEPLRVDCLADGTSQLRPWASCASCRLVQVLPWVEHFEATPEWPDLQRVRESLGE
;
A
#
# COMPACT_ATOMS: atom_id res chain seq x y z
N MET A 1 7.43 10.24 9.75
CA MET A 1 6.06 10.04 9.23
C MET A 1 5.84 8.55 9.18
N THR A 2 4.97 8.00 10.01
CA THR A 2 4.71 6.56 10.03
C THR A 2 4.19 6.07 8.67
N VAL A 3 4.66 4.91 8.23
CA VAL A 3 4.25 4.27 6.98
C VAL A 3 3.82 2.84 7.27
N PHE A 4 2.66 2.45 6.76
CA PHE A 4 2.20 1.07 6.75
C PHE A 4 2.61 0.41 5.44
N VAL A 5 3.17 -0.79 5.51
CA VAL A 5 3.64 -1.55 4.36
C VAL A 5 2.91 -2.88 4.32
N PHE A 6 2.14 -3.11 3.27
CA PHE A 6 1.44 -4.36 3.03
C PHE A 6 2.19 -5.20 2.00
N ASP A 7 2.49 -6.44 2.34
CA ASP A 7 3.02 -7.47 1.43
C ASP A 7 1.90 -8.46 1.13
N SER A 8 1.42 -8.47 -0.12
CA SER A 8 0.32 -9.34 -0.55
C SER A 8 0.72 -10.81 -0.65
N GLU A 9 1.98 -11.11 -0.97
CA GLU A 9 2.44 -12.50 -1.06
C GLU A 9 2.57 -13.14 0.33
N ALA A 10 3.04 -12.34 1.30
CA ALA A 10 3.18 -12.79 2.68
C ALA A 10 1.92 -12.57 3.53
N ALA A 11 0.86 -11.96 2.96
CA ALA A 11 -0.35 -11.55 3.66
C ALA A 11 -0.04 -10.81 4.99
N SER A 12 0.92 -9.89 4.96
CA SER A 12 1.46 -9.27 6.17
C SER A 12 1.44 -7.74 6.11
N LEU A 13 1.27 -7.12 7.27
CA LEU A 13 1.29 -5.67 7.45
C LEU A 13 2.40 -5.30 8.44
N ALA A 14 3.31 -4.42 7.99
CA ALA A 14 4.38 -3.87 8.82
C ALA A 14 4.16 -2.38 9.06
N VAL A 15 4.62 -1.89 10.21
CA VAL A 15 4.60 -0.47 10.57
C VAL A 15 6.03 0.04 10.64
N CYS A 16 6.35 1.04 9.82
CA CYS A 16 7.65 1.67 9.76
C CYS A 16 7.58 3.09 10.33
N ALA A 17 8.59 3.50 11.09
CA ALA A 17 8.62 4.81 11.75
C ALA A 17 8.73 5.99 10.76
N ASP A 18 9.35 5.75 9.60
CA ASP A 18 9.53 6.73 8.54
C ASP A 18 9.58 6.08 7.13
N PRO A 19 9.46 6.89 6.05
CA PRO A 19 9.52 6.40 4.68
C PRO A 19 10.84 5.72 4.28
N ALA A 20 11.97 6.11 4.88
CA ALA A 20 13.25 5.51 4.55
C ALA A 20 13.33 4.08 5.08
N ALA A 21 12.88 3.87 6.33
CA ALA A 21 12.75 2.54 6.92
C ALA A 21 11.79 1.64 6.13
N ALA A 22 10.70 2.19 5.60
CA ALA A 22 9.74 1.45 4.76
C ALA A 22 10.35 0.93 3.45
N LEU A 23 11.31 1.66 2.88
CA LEU A 23 12.01 1.29 1.64
C LEU A 23 13.30 0.50 1.87
N GLN A 24 13.82 0.50 3.10
CA GLN A 24 15.08 -0.14 3.44
C GLN A 24 15.03 -1.64 3.15
N GLY A 25 16.10 -2.15 2.51
CA GLY A 25 16.26 -3.56 2.18
C GLY A 25 15.37 -4.07 1.04
N ARG A 26 14.54 -3.23 0.41
CA ARG A 26 13.72 -3.61 -0.74
C ARG A 26 14.46 -3.33 -2.04
N ALA A 27 14.46 -4.30 -2.94
CA ALA A 27 15.08 -4.13 -4.24
C ALA A 27 14.27 -3.17 -5.12
N VAL A 28 14.94 -2.31 -5.88
CA VAL A 28 14.29 -1.37 -6.81
C VAL A 28 13.43 -2.09 -7.85
N ALA A 29 13.83 -3.30 -8.26
CA ALA A 29 13.05 -4.14 -9.17
C ALA A 29 11.67 -4.50 -8.57
N ASP A 30 11.65 -4.93 -7.31
CA ASP A 30 10.42 -5.30 -6.60
C ASP A 30 9.54 -4.08 -6.30
N LEU A 31 10.16 -2.94 -6.00
CA LEU A 31 9.46 -1.66 -5.84
C LEU A 31 8.78 -1.22 -7.15
N ARG A 32 9.45 -1.36 -8.29
CA ARG A 32 8.88 -1.08 -9.62
C ARG A 32 7.78 -2.06 -10.00
N ALA A 33 7.90 -3.32 -9.57
CA ALA A 33 6.88 -4.34 -9.73
C ALA A 33 5.67 -4.15 -8.78
N GLN A 34 5.70 -3.13 -7.90
CA GLN A 34 4.64 -2.83 -6.94
C GLN A 34 4.29 -4.03 -6.04
N ARG A 35 5.31 -4.81 -5.65
CA ARG A 35 5.15 -5.96 -4.74
C ARG A 35 4.57 -5.56 -3.37
N TRP A 36 4.85 -4.33 -2.93
CA TRP A 36 4.32 -3.78 -1.69
C TRP A 36 3.42 -2.58 -1.94
N LEU A 37 2.38 -2.47 -1.12
CA LEU A 37 1.54 -1.28 -1.02
C LEU A 37 1.96 -0.47 0.21
N PHE A 38 2.04 0.85 0.04
CA PHE A 38 2.48 1.77 1.09
C PHE A 38 1.35 2.73 1.43
N PHE A 39 1.10 2.94 2.72
CA PHE A 39 0.05 3.85 3.20
C PHE A 39 0.61 4.79 4.26
N GLY A 40 0.18 6.05 4.22
CA GLY A 40 0.46 7.02 5.27
C GLY A 40 -0.34 6.72 6.54
N VAL A 41 -0.06 7.48 7.60
CA VAL A 41 -0.77 7.35 8.89
C VAL A 41 -2.28 7.56 8.77
N ASP A 42 -2.70 8.38 7.82
CA ASP A 42 -4.10 8.70 7.55
C ASP A 42 -4.80 7.65 6.65
N GLY A 43 -4.12 6.54 6.32
CA GLY A 43 -4.62 5.52 5.40
C GLY A 43 -4.49 5.88 3.91
N GLU A 44 -4.04 7.09 3.59
CA GLU A 44 -3.80 7.54 2.21
C GLU A 44 -2.69 6.74 1.53
N PRO A 45 -2.90 6.26 0.29
CA PRO A 45 -1.87 5.50 -0.42
C PRO A 45 -0.68 6.38 -0.81
N LEU A 46 0.49 5.78 -0.71
CA LEU A 46 1.76 6.34 -1.11
C LEU A 46 2.27 5.59 -2.33
N ARG A 47 2.75 6.32 -3.33
CA ARG A 47 3.44 5.74 -4.49
C ARG A 47 4.94 5.71 -4.25
N VAL A 48 5.59 4.67 -4.77
CA VAL A 48 7.05 4.65 -4.87
C VAL A 48 7.47 5.40 -6.12
N ASP A 49 8.41 6.31 -5.96
CA ASP A 49 9.06 7.04 -7.04
C ASP A 49 10.53 6.62 -7.07
N CYS A 50 10.92 5.86 -8.09
CA CYS A 50 12.28 5.37 -8.30
C CYS A 50 13.05 6.38 -9.16
N LEU A 51 13.98 7.09 -8.56
CA LEU A 51 14.75 8.14 -9.20
C LEU A 51 15.87 7.58 -10.08
N ALA A 52 16.37 8.40 -11.01
CA ALA A 52 17.41 8.02 -11.97
C ALA A 52 18.76 7.72 -11.30
N ASP A 53 18.99 8.24 -10.09
CA ASP A 53 20.17 7.99 -9.26
C ASP A 53 20.11 6.64 -8.52
N GLY A 54 19.05 5.85 -8.73
CA GLY A 54 18.84 4.56 -8.09
C GLY A 54 18.23 4.65 -6.70
N THR A 55 17.93 5.85 -6.20
CA THR A 55 17.21 6.04 -4.95
C THR A 55 15.70 5.87 -5.14
N SER A 56 14.98 5.62 -4.06
CA SER A 56 13.53 5.52 -4.05
C SER A 56 12.96 6.39 -2.94
N GLN A 57 11.81 7.00 -3.20
CA GLN A 57 11.09 7.83 -2.23
C GLN A 57 9.60 7.51 -2.29
N LEU A 58 8.90 7.70 -1.15
CA LEU A 58 7.45 7.61 -1.10
C LEU A 58 6.84 9.00 -1.28
N ARG A 59 5.79 9.10 -2.09
CA ARG A 59 5.02 10.33 -2.29
C ARG A 59 3.53 10.06 -2.17
N PRO A 60 2.73 11.00 -1.65
CA PRO A 60 1.27 10.90 -1.71
C PRO A 60 0.79 10.67 -3.14
N TRP A 61 -0.17 9.77 -3.31
CA TRP A 61 -0.71 9.46 -4.63
C TRP A 61 -1.44 10.64 -5.28
N ALA A 62 -2.03 11.52 -4.46
CA ALA A 62 -2.91 12.62 -4.86
C ALA A 62 -2.22 13.85 -5.51
N SER A 63 -0.95 13.80 -5.92
CA SER A 63 -0.27 14.98 -6.48
C SER A 63 -0.52 15.24 -7.98
N CYS A 64 -1.49 14.56 -8.59
CA CYS A 64 -1.65 14.50 -10.06
C CYS A 64 -3.12 14.21 -10.42
N ALA A 65 -3.81 15.17 -11.05
CA ALA A 65 -5.21 15.04 -11.46
C ALA A 65 -5.48 13.89 -12.45
N SER A 66 -4.45 13.43 -13.17
CA SER A 66 -4.50 12.30 -14.12
C SER A 66 -4.18 10.95 -13.49
N CYS A 67 -3.78 10.90 -12.22
CA CYS A 67 -3.32 9.68 -11.53
C CYS A 67 -4.36 9.13 -10.54
N ARG A 68 -5.64 9.53 -10.66
CA ARG A 68 -6.72 9.10 -9.76
C ARG A 68 -6.66 7.58 -9.55
N LEU A 69 -6.67 7.18 -8.27
CA LEU A 69 -6.62 5.86 -7.62
C LEU A 69 -7.35 4.66 -8.26
N VAL A 70 -7.94 4.79 -9.45
CA VAL A 70 -8.82 3.79 -10.06
C VAL A 70 -8.06 2.53 -10.52
N GLN A 71 -6.72 2.53 -10.53
CA GLN A 71 -5.94 1.39 -11.05
C GLN A 71 -5.46 0.37 -10.01
N VAL A 72 -5.61 0.64 -8.70
CA VAL A 72 -5.27 -0.35 -7.64
C VAL A 72 -6.52 -0.78 -6.85
N LEU A 73 -7.64 -0.08 -7.02
CA LEU A 73 -8.88 -0.32 -6.26
C LEU A 73 -9.98 -1.18 -6.94
N PRO A 74 -9.80 -1.98 -8.02
CA PRO A 74 -10.91 -2.87 -8.40
C PRO A 74 -11.23 -3.91 -7.30
N TRP A 75 -10.38 -4.02 -6.27
CA TRP A 75 -10.46 -5.04 -5.21
C TRP A 75 -10.52 -4.45 -3.78
N VAL A 76 -10.51 -3.13 -3.62
CA VAL A 76 -10.68 -2.52 -2.30
C VAL A 76 -12.14 -2.12 -2.16
N GLU A 77 -12.94 -2.98 -1.53
CA GLU A 77 -14.26 -2.58 -1.05
C GLU A 77 -14.09 -1.51 0.03
N HIS A 78 -14.58 -0.31 -0.28
CA HIS A 78 -14.60 0.79 0.67
C HIS A 78 -15.79 0.58 1.61
N PHE A 79 -15.53 0.10 2.83
CA PHE A 79 -16.55 0.00 3.86
C PHE A 79 -16.73 1.38 4.50
N GLU A 80 -17.91 1.98 4.35
CA GLU A 80 -18.23 3.30 4.92
C GLU A 80 -18.17 3.35 6.46
N ALA A 81 -18.11 2.18 7.10
CA ALA A 81 -17.90 1.98 8.53
C ALA A 81 -16.87 0.86 8.74
N THR A 82 -16.26 0.79 9.94
CA THR A 82 -15.48 -0.40 10.33
C THR A 82 -16.40 -1.63 10.18
N PRO A 83 -16.10 -2.57 9.27
CA PRO A 83 -16.97 -3.71 9.06
C PRO A 83 -17.08 -4.48 10.38
N GLU A 84 -18.31 -4.86 10.74
CA GLU A 84 -18.50 -5.73 11.89
C GLU A 84 -17.77 -7.06 11.58
N TRP A 85 -17.23 -7.73 12.61
CA TRP A 85 -16.46 -8.96 12.47
C TRP A 85 -17.06 -10.02 11.49
N PRO A 86 -18.40 -10.20 11.40
CA PRO A 86 -19.01 -11.09 10.43
C PRO A 86 -18.74 -10.73 8.95
N ASP A 87 -18.55 -9.45 8.64
CA ASP A 87 -18.24 -9.00 7.28
C ASP A 87 -16.79 -9.30 6.90
N LEU A 88 -15.85 -9.26 7.86
CA LEU A 88 -14.47 -9.73 7.65
C LEU A 88 -14.41 -11.22 7.35
N GLN A 89 -15.27 -12.02 8.00
CA GLN A 89 -15.36 -13.46 7.74
C GLN A 89 -15.88 -13.73 6.32
N ARG A 90 -16.86 -12.93 5.86
CA ARG A 90 -17.40 -13.01 4.50
C ARG A 90 -16.36 -12.63 3.43
N VAL A 91 -15.48 -11.66 3.73
CA VAL A 91 -14.33 -11.30 2.88
C VAL A 91 -13.28 -12.41 2.84
N ARG A 92 -13.02 -13.10 3.96
CA ARG A 92 -12.10 -14.25 3.98
C ARG A 92 -12.62 -15.42 3.15
N GLU A 93 -13.91 -15.71 3.27
CA GLU A 93 -14.58 -16.76 2.49
C GLU A 93 -14.56 -16.46 0.98
N SER A 94 -14.67 -15.20 0.57
CA SER A 94 -14.61 -14.82 -0.85
C SER A 94 -13.20 -14.87 -1.45
N LEU A 95 -12.17 -14.77 -0.61
CA LEU A 95 -10.75 -14.93 -0.99
C LEU A 95 -10.28 -16.38 -0.98
N GLY A 96 -11.12 -17.32 -0.51
CA GLY A 96 -10.83 -18.76 -0.52
C GLY A 96 -9.91 -19.22 0.62
N GLU A 97 -9.85 -18.48 1.73
CA GLU A 97 -9.13 -18.84 2.97
C GLU A 97 -10.03 -19.48 4.04
#